data_AF-A0A7F5RN11-F1
#
_entry.id   AF-A0A7F5RN11-F1
#
_cell.length_a   1.000
_cell.length_b   1.000
_cell.length_c   1.000
_cell.angle_alpha   90.00
_cell.angle_beta   90.00
_cell.angle_gamma   90.00
#
_symmetry.space_group_name_H-M   'P 1'
#
loop_
_entity.id
_entity.type
_entity.pdbx_description
1 polymer ?
#
loop_
_entity_poly.entity_id
_entity_poly.type
_entity_poly.pdbx_seq_one_letter_code
_entity_poly.pdbx_strand_id
1 'polypeptide(L)'
;LALSAASPIFRGFLSDVDCRWNVISASVDCRTEEERGLVPLKNSKFVINKSRYDSIDSYLSEAGEEYNDVPLIYDKEIYNKLRENDIDHQLSQHIAHLFIRDALSLFSEKVHQNDEVDTDHFENIQSTNWQNMRFKPPPPNSTIGWRVEFRPCDVQITDFENAAIVCFIVLLTRVILSYKLNFLIPISKFTKDITIPEDNQYYIKDKNNSNRDVCQLMTINEIINGKEGEFPGMIPLINNYLAGMDVDCDTHCTIQRYLKLIQQRASGDVLTTASWIRKFVLSHPDYKKDSKVTDTINYDLLNQLKQIQSGEVACEELLGYSAVSKTKETIPPVFHV
;
A
#
# COMPACT_ATOMS: atom_id res chain seq x y z
N LEU A 1 2.15 4.11 -2.53
CA LEU A 1 3.58 3.91 -2.22
C LEU A 1 4.35 5.20 -2.50
N ALA A 2 4.47 5.62 -3.77
CA ALA A 2 5.21 6.84 -4.16
C ALA A 2 4.83 8.11 -3.37
N LEU A 3 3.53 8.40 -3.23
CA LEU A 3 3.04 9.59 -2.53
C LEU A 3 3.40 9.65 -1.04
N SER A 4 3.66 8.50 -0.41
CA SER A 4 4.02 8.39 1.00
C SER A 4 5.50 8.09 1.23
N ALA A 5 6.34 8.10 0.20
CA ALA A 5 7.75 7.74 0.28
C ALA A 5 8.48 8.41 1.47
N ALA A 6 9.11 7.59 2.32
CA ALA A 6 9.76 8.05 3.56
C ALA A 6 11.07 7.33 3.90
N SER A 7 11.60 6.49 2.99
CA SER A 7 12.71 5.58 3.29
C SER A 7 13.90 5.73 2.33
N PRO A 8 14.62 6.88 2.31
CA PRO A 8 15.69 7.11 1.34
C PRO A 8 17.08 6.62 1.80
N ILE A 9 17.23 6.19 3.06
CA ILE A 9 18.51 5.81 3.68
C ILE A 9 18.46 4.35 4.14
N PHE A 10 19.44 3.55 3.74
CA PHE A 10 19.61 2.18 4.21
C PHE A 10 21.05 1.93 4.65
N ARG A 11 21.22 1.34 5.84
CA ARG A 11 22.54 0.97 6.41
C ARG A 11 23.58 2.11 6.41
N GLY A 12 23.14 3.34 6.65
CA GLY A 12 24.02 4.51 6.70
C GLY A 12 24.38 5.09 5.31
N PHE A 13 23.65 4.72 4.26
CA PHE A 13 23.86 5.25 2.91
C PHE A 13 22.57 5.83 2.34
N LEU A 14 22.68 6.99 1.68
CA LEU A 14 21.65 7.48 0.78
C LEU A 14 21.51 6.47 -0.38
N SER A 15 20.29 6.00 -0.60
CA SER A 15 19.94 5.10 -1.69
C SER A 15 19.30 5.85 -2.87
N ASP A 16 19.23 5.20 -4.03
CA ASP A 16 18.51 5.68 -5.21
C ASP A 16 17.02 5.30 -5.22
N VAL A 17 16.52 4.78 -4.10
CA VAL A 17 15.11 4.48 -3.86
C VAL A 17 14.59 5.31 -2.69
N ASP A 18 13.30 5.62 -2.69
CA ASP A 18 12.67 6.46 -1.65
C ASP A 18 11.68 5.68 -0.77
N CYS A 19 11.45 4.40 -1.05
CA CYS A 19 10.42 3.58 -0.42
C CYS A 19 11.01 2.27 0.13
N ARG A 20 10.41 1.73 1.20
CA ARG A 20 10.88 0.51 1.87
C ARG A 20 10.56 -0.81 1.15
N TRP A 21 9.68 -0.78 0.16
CA TRP A 21 9.00 -1.97 -0.39
C TRP A 21 9.95 -3.10 -0.79
N ASN A 22 10.92 -2.80 -1.67
CA ASN A 22 11.86 -3.80 -2.19
C ASN A 22 12.79 -4.35 -1.11
N VAL A 23 13.17 -3.51 -0.13
CA VAL A 23 14.01 -3.94 0.99
C VAL A 23 13.26 -4.92 1.89
N ILE A 24 11.99 -4.64 2.21
CA ILE A 24 11.18 -5.59 2.99
C ILE A 24 10.91 -6.86 2.20
N SER A 25 10.57 -6.74 0.91
CA SER A 25 10.36 -7.88 0.02
C SER A 25 11.54 -8.86 0.04
N ALA A 26 12.77 -8.32 -0.10
CA ALA A 26 14.00 -9.11 -0.06
C ALA A 26 14.33 -9.65 1.35
N SER A 27 13.95 -8.93 2.42
CA SER A 27 14.27 -9.32 3.81
C SER A 27 13.60 -10.61 4.28
N VAL A 28 12.51 -11.02 3.62
CA VAL A 28 11.73 -12.22 3.94
C VAL A 28 11.54 -13.14 2.73
N ASP A 29 12.35 -12.97 1.68
CA ASP A 29 12.32 -13.85 0.52
C ASP A 29 12.97 -15.19 0.87
N CYS A 30 12.12 -16.18 1.17
CA CYS A 30 12.55 -17.53 1.56
C CYS A 30 12.74 -18.48 0.36
N ARG A 31 12.65 -18.00 -0.88
CA ARG A 31 12.77 -18.86 -2.06
C ARG A 31 14.18 -19.43 -2.19
N THR A 32 14.24 -20.75 -2.33
CA THR A 32 15.43 -21.50 -2.73
C THR A 32 15.92 -21.13 -4.14
N GLU A 33 17.11 -21.59 -4.54
CA GLU A 33 17.58 -21.44 -5.92
C GLU A 33 16.65 -22.14 -6.93
N GLU A 34 16.09 -23.30 -6.54
CA GLU A 34 15.09 -24.04 -7.33
C GLU A 34 13.82 -23.21 -7.51
N GLU A 35 13.26 -22.65 -6.44
CA GLU A 35 12.05 -21.82 -6.50
C GLU A 35 12.27 -20.52 -7.25
N ARG A 36 13.49 -19.95 -7.22
CA ARG A 36 13.84 -18.78 -8.05
C ARG A 36 14.07 -19.14 -9.52
N GLY A 37 14.02 -20.41 -9.88
CA GLY A 37 14.27 -20.88 -11.25
C GLY A 37 15.74 -20.76 -11.68
N LEU A 38 16.67 -20.60 -10.73
CA LEU A 38 18.10 -20.49 -10.99
C LEU A 38 18.73 -21.87 -11.27
N VAL A 39 18.12 -22.92 -10.72
CA VAL A 39 18.48 -24.33 -10.97
C VAL A 39 17.21 -25.17 -11.20
N PRO A 40 17.28 -26.33 -11.87
CA PRO A 40 16.11 -27.18 -12.09
C PRO A 40 15.51 -27.71 -10.78
N LEU A 41 14.17 -27.82 -10.74
CA LEU A 41 13.44 -28.38 -9.61
C LEU A 41 13.85 -29.83 -9.33
N LYS A 42 14.15 -30.13 -8.06
CA LYS A 42 14.42 -31.48 -7.54
C LYS A 42 13.69 -31.74 -6.23
N ASN A 43 13.68 -30.76 -5.33
CA ASN A 43 13.06 -30.83 -4.01
C ASN A 43 11.84 -29.91 -3.91
N SER A 44 11.89 -28.76 -4.58
CA SER A 44 10.80 -27.79 -4.61
C SER A 44 9.73 -28.18 -5.64
N LYS A 45 8.47 -27.87 -5.33
CA LYS A 45 7.33 -28.17 -6.21
C LYS A 45 7.14 -27.15 -7.34
N PHE A 46 7.53 -25.90 -7.10
CA PHE A 46 7.18 -24.76 -7.94
C PHE A 46 8.38 -23.87 -8.22
N VAL A 47 8.46 -23.31 -9.42
CA VAL A 47 9.23 -22.08 -9.69
C VAL A 47 8.30 -20.91 -9.36
N ILE A 48 8.70 -20.04 -8.44
CA ILE A 48 7.88 -18.98 -7.86
C ILE A 48 8.47 -17.61 -8.20
N ASN A 49 7.68 -16.79 -8.90
CA ASN A 49 8.16 -15.54 -9.51
C ASN A 49 8.46 -14.41 -8.53
N LYS A 50 7.70 -14.34 -7.42
CA LYS A 50 7.78 -13.24 -6.44
C LYS A 50 8.17 -13.75 -5.06
N SER A 51 8.71 -12.85 -4.22
CA SER A 51 8.83 -13.10 -2.78
C SER A 51 7.43 -13.31 -2.17
N ARG A 52 7.34 -13.94 -1.00
CA ARG A 52 6.07 -14.01 -0.26
C ARG A 52 5.63 -12.64 0.27
N TYR A 53 6.54 -11.67 0.28
CA TYR A 53 6.22 -10.24 0.44
C TYR A 53 6.36 -9.56 -0.92
N ASP A 54 5.25 -9.23 -1.57
CA ASP A 54 5.25 -8.55 -2.87
C ASP A 54 3.86 -7.96 -3.21
N SER A 55 3.72 -7.33 -4.37
CA SER A 55 2.45 -6.95 -4.98
C SER A 55 1.49 -8.15 -5.12
N ILE A 56 0.19 -7.89 -5.11
CA ILE A 56 -0.84 -8.90 -5.39
C ILE A 56 -0.59 -9.62 -6.72
N ASP A 57 -1.00 -10.88 -6.78
CA ASP A 57 -0.77 -11.76 -7.92
C ASP A 57 -2.02 -11.95 -8.80
N SER A 58 -3.20 -11.65 -8.25
CA SER A 58 -4.47 -11.71 -8.98
C SER A 58 -5.53 -10.83 -8.34
N TYR A 59 -6.51 -10.42 -9.15
CA TYR A 59 -7.81 -9.94 -8.68
C TYR A 59 -8.70 -11.09 -8.26
N LEU A 60 -9.63 -10.82 -7.34
CA LEU A 60 -10.56 -11.82 -6.79
C LEU A 60 -11.97 -11.72 -7.41
N SER A 61 -12.30 -10.62 -8.07
CA SER A 61 -13.62 -10.44 -8.68
C SER A 61 -13.69 -11.10 -10.05
N GLU A 62 -14.87 -11.58 -10.44
CA GLU A 62 -15.14 -12.06 -11.80
C GLU A 62 -14.79 -10.99 -12.85
N ALA A 63 -15.19 -9.73 -12.62
CA ALA A 63 -14.80 -8.60 -13.47
C ALA A 63 -13.28 -8.32 -13.50
N GLY A 64 -12.52 -8.91 -12.57
CA GLY A 64 -11.07 -8.82 -12.48
C GLY A 64 -10.35 -9.89 -13.31
N GLU A 65 -11.04 -10.96 -13.69
CA GLU A 65 -10.45 -12.12 -14.34
C GLU A 65 -9.74 -11.77 -15.65
N GLU A 66 -10.34 -10.89 -16.45
CA GLU A 66 -9.75 -10.44 -17.72
C GLU A 66 -8.43 -9.66 -17.54
N TYR A 67 -8.17 -9.13 -16.34
CA TYR A 67 -6.97 -8.37 -16.00
C TYR A 67 -5.90 -9.24 -15.31
N ASN A 68 -6.20 -10.50 -15.00
CA ASN A 68 -5.23 -11.47 -14.50
C ASN A 68 -4.37 -12.02 -15.66
N ASP A 69 -3.60 -11.13 -16.28
CA ASP A 69 -2.82 -11.37 -17.50
C ASP A 69 -1.45 -12.04 -17.26
N VAL A 70 -1.10 -12.26 -15.99
CA VAL A 70 0.12 -12.97 -15.58
C VAL A 70 -0.25 -14.38 -15.12
N PRO A 71 0.44 -15.43 -15.61
CA PRO A 71 0.20 -16.80 -15.16
C PRO A 71 0.36 -16.94 -13.63
N LEU A 72 -0.74 -17.31 -12.96
CA LEU A 72 -0.75 -17.57 -11.52
C LEU A 72 -0.29 -19.01 -11.24
N ILE A 73 0.73 -19.15 -10.41
CA ILE A 73 1.22 -20.46 -9.93
C ILE A 73 0.42 -20.84 -8.69
N TYR A 74 -0.21 -22.00 -8.66
CA TYR A 74 -0.97 -22.46 -7.49
C TYR A 74 -0.95 -23.98 -7.38
N ASP A 75 -1.21 -24.49 -6.17
CA ASP A 75 -1.32 -25.93 -5.94
C ASP A 75 -2.68 -26.45 -6.46
N LYS A 76 -2.65 -27.34 -7.45
CA LYS A 76 -3.86 -27.86 -8.11
C LYS A 76 -4.71 -28.74 -7.19
N GLU A 77 -4.09 -29.47 -6.26
CA GLU A 77 -4.83 -30.33 -5.33
C GLU A 77 -5.63 -29.45 -4.35
N ILE A 78 -5.00 -28.41 -3.83
CA ILE A 78 -5.67 -27.43 -2.96
C ILE A 78 -6.77 -26.70 -3.73
N TYR A 79 -6.49 -26.23 -4.96
CA TYR A 79 -7.51 -25.61 -5.81
C TYR A 79 -8.72 -26.52 -6.02
N ASN A 80 -8.52 -27.79 -6.41
CA ASN A 80 -9.62 -28.73 -6.64
C ASN A 80 -10.43 -28.97 -5.36
N LYS A 81 -9.75 -29.15 -4.22
CA LYS A 81 -10.41 -29.31 -2.91
C LYS A 81 -11.32 -28.12 -2.59
N LEU A 82 -10.87 -26.89 -2.85
CA LEU A 82 -11.69 -25.69 -2.62
C LEU A 82 -12.90 -25.64 -3.57
N ARG A 83 -12.72 -25.99 -4.85
CA ARG A 83 -13.79 -26.03 -5.84
C ARG A 83 -14.84 -27.10 -5.55
N GLU A 84 -14.42 -28.28 -5.08
CA GLU A 84 -15.30 -29.37 -4.66
C GLU A 84 -16.13 -29.02 -3.41
N ASN A 85 -15.71 -27.99 -2.65
CA ASN A 85 -16.42 -27.45 -1.49
C ASN A 85 -17.07 -26.08 -1.79
N ASP A 86 -17.47 -25.87 -3.05
CA ASP A 86 -18.27 -24.72 -3.52
C ASP A 86 -17.63 -23.33 -3.36
N ILE A 87 -16.31 -23.23 -3.18
CA ILE A 87 -15.59 -21.95 -3.22
C ILE A 87 -15.39 -21.55 -4.68
N ASP A 88 -15.69 -20.31 -5.06
CA ASP A 88 -15.61 -19.83 -6.45
C ASP A 88 -14.19 -19.95 -7.07
N HIS A 89 -14.12 -19.83 -8.40
CA HIS A 89 -12.88 -20.03 -9.15
C HIS A 89 -11.75 -19.08 -8.72
N GLN A 90 -12.03 -17.78 -8.68
CA GLN A 90 -11.04 -16.74 -8.41
C GLN A 90 -10.51 -16.85 -6.99
N LEU A 91 -11.41 -17.05 -6.01
CA LEU A 91 -11.01 -17.22 -4.62
C LEU A 91 -10.25 -18.53 -4.39
N SER A 92 -10.66 -19.62 -5.05
CA SER A 92 -9.95 -20.91 -4.97
C SER A 92 -8.53 -20.79 -5.51
N GLN A 93 -8.34 -20.11 -6.64
CA GLN A 93 -7.01 -19.86 -7.21
C GLN A 93 -6.15 -19.01 -6.28
N HIS A 94 -6.72 -17.94 -5.72
CA HIS A 94 -6.01 -17.07 -4.78
C HIS A 94 -5.52 -17.86 -3.55
N ILE A 95 -6.40 -18.60 -2.89
CA ILE A 95 -6.02 -19.38 -1.70
C ILE A 95 -4.99 -20.45 -2.08
N ALA A 96 -5.19 -21.19 -3.18
CA ALA A 96 -4.25 -22.19 -3.63
C ALA A 96 -2.87 -21.60 -4.01
N HIS A 97 -2.82 -20.35 -4.46
CA HIS A 97 -1.58 -19.61 -4.69
C HIS A 97 -0.86 -19.30 -3.36
N LEU A 98 -1.57 -18.82 -2.33
CA LEU A 98 -0.95 -18.53 -1.02
C LEU A 98 -0.29 -19.78 -0.41
N PHE A 99 -0.88 -20.95 -0.66
CA PHE A 99 -0.44 -22.25 -0.15
C PHE A 99 0.69 -22.91 -0.96
N ILE A 100 1.25 -22.23 -1.97
CA ILE A 100 2.53 -22.67 -2.57
C ILE A 100 3.72 -22.40 -1.65
N ARG A 101 3.48 -21.71 -0.51
CA ARG A 101 4.49 -21.35 0.48
C ARG A 101 4.45 -22.32 1.65
N ASP A 102 5.63 -22.63 2.17
CA ASP A 102 5.76 -23.34 3.43
C ASP A 102 5.44 -22.43 4.63
N ALA A 103 4.97 -23.06 5.70
CA ALA A 103 4.83 -22.44 7.02
C ALA A 103 6.23 -22.16 7.60
N LEU A 104 6.51 -20.89 7.95
CA LEU A 104 7.83 -20.48 8.45
C LEU A 104 7.98 -20.65 9.95
N SER A 105 6.88 -20.61 10.69
CA SER A 105 6.88 -20.65 12.15
C SER A 105 5.65 -21.38 12.64
N LEU A 106 5.82 -22.46 13.38
CA LEU A 106 4.75 -23.22 14.00
C LEU A 106 5.18 -23.60 15.42
N PHE A 107 4.38 -23.22 16.41
CA PHE A 107 4.60 -23.62 17.79
C PHE A 107 4.18 -25.08 18.00
N SER A 108 4.92 -25.81 18.82
CA SER A 108 4.70 -27.24 19.06
C SER A 108 3.29 -27.54 19.62
N GLU A 109 2.78 -26.62 20.43
CA GLU A 109 1.46 -26.64 21.06
C GLU A 109 0.33 -26.42 20.05
N LYS A 110 0.66 -25.89 18.86
CA LYS A 110 -0.27 -25.55 17.78
C LYS A 110 -0.21 -26.55 16.62
N VAL A 111 0.54 -27.64 16.75
CA VAL A 111 0.62 -28.69 15.70
C VAL A 111 -0.73 -29.37 15.50
N HIS A 112 -1.45 -29.66 16.59
CA HIS A 112 -2.79 -30.27 16.55
C HIS A 112 -3.82 -29.24 16.99
N GLN A 113 -4.84 -29.02 16.16
CA GLN A 113 -5.91 -28.04 16.39
C GLN A 113 -7.27 -28.66 16.07
N ASN A 114 -8.32 -27.96 16.48
CA ASN A 114 -9.68 -28.31 16.08
C ASN A 114 -10.10 -27.43 14.89
N ASP A 115 -10.02 -27.96 13.68
CA ASP A 115 -10.29 -27.22 12.43
C ASP A 115 -11.73 -26.66 12.33
N GLU A 116 -12.67 -27.15 13.15
CA GLU A 116 -14.04 -26.62 13.24
C GLU A 116 -14.13 -25.30 14.03
N VAL A 117 -13.09 -24.94 14.77
CA VAL A 117 -13.07 -23.80 15.70
C VAL A 117 -11.85 -22.90 15.48
N ASP A 118 -10.70 -23.51 15.24
CA ASP A 118 -9.40 -22.84 15.15
C ASP A 118 -9.04 -22.57 13.69
N THR A 119 -8.45 -21.41 13.44
CA THR A 119 -7.97 -21.00 12.11
C THR A 119 -6.47 -20.73 12.09
N ASP A 120 -5.72 -21.08 13.14
CA ASP A 120 -4.30 -20.71 13.24
C ASP A 120 -3.45 -21.37 12.13
N HIS A 121 -3.79 -22.58 11.67
CA HIS A 121 -3.11 -23.23 10.54
C HIS A 121 -3.30 -22.45 9.23
N PHE A 122 -4.51 -21.98 8.95
CA PHE A 122 -4.78 -21.11 7.82
C PHE A 122 -4.05 -19.77 7.96
N GLU A 123 -4.14 -19.15 9.16
CA GLU A 123 -3.47 -17.89 9.45
C GLU A 123 -1.96 -17.99 9.40
N ASN A 124 -1.35 -19.16 9.64
CA ASN A 124 0.09 -19.36 9.49
C ASN A 124 0.54 -19.03 8.05
N ILE A 125 -0.21 -19.51 7.05
CA ILE A 125 0.06 -19.23 5.64
C ILE A 125 -0.43 -17.83 5.25
N GLN A 126 -1.67 -17.47 5.62
CA GLN A 126 -2.27 -16.20 5.23
C GLN A 126 -1.52 -14.98 5.80
N SER A 127 -1.16 -15.04 7.09
CA SER A 127 -0.47 -13.93 7.74
C SER A 127 0.95 -13.71 7.23
N THR A 128 1.58 -14.75 6.66
CA THR A 128 2.94 -14.73 6.13
C THR A 128 3.03 -14.61 4.61
N ASN A 129 1.91 -14.46 3.92
CA ASN A 129 1.87 -13.90 2.57
C ASN A 129 1.58 -12.40 2.69
N TRP A 130 2.63 -11.58 2.58
CA TRP A 130 2.58 -10.15 2.86
C TRP A 130 2.42 -9.35 1.58
N GLN A 131 1.19 -9.28 1.09
CA GLN A 131 0.91 -8.53 -0.12
C GLN A 131 0.67 -7.02 0.14
N ASN A 132 0.58 -6.23 -0.93
CA ASN A 132 0.23 -4.80 -0.85
C ASN A 132 -1.25 -4.59 -0.47
N MET A 133 -2.10 -5.58 -0.74
CA MET A 133 -3.46 -5.69 -0.21
C MET A 133 -3.60 -7.05 0.45
N ARG A 134 -4.44 -7.16 1.48
CA ARG A 134 -4.78 -8.47 2.07
C ARG A 134 -6.29 -8.62 2.21
N PHE A 135 -6.82 -9.69 1.64
CA PHE A 135 -8.19 -10.12 1.86
C PHE A 135 -8.27 -10.93 3.14
N LYS A 136 -9.04 -10.47 4.14
CA LYS A 136 -9.08 -11.10 5.47
C LYS A 136 -10.46 -11.74 5.69
N PRO A 137 -10.53 -13.08 5.76
CA PRO A 137 -11.73 -13.77 6.21
C PRO A 137 -12.20 -13.30 7.59
N PRO A 138 -13.49 -13.46 7.90
CA PRO A 138 -13.98 -13.22 9.25
C PRO A 138 -13.28 -14.19 10.23
N PRO A 139 -12.82 -13.72 11.40
CA PRO A 139 -12.32 -14.61 12.42
C PRO A 139 -13.46 -15.48 12.98
N PRO A 140 -13.19 -16.73 13.39
CA PRO A 140 -14.19 -17.57 14.01
C PRO A 140 -14.73 -16.92 15.29
N ASN A 141 -16.02 -17.13 15.59
CA ASN A 141 -16.68 -16.64 16.80
C ASN A 141 -16.58 -15.11 17.02
N SER A 142 -16.54 -14.33 15.94
CA SER A 142 -16.45 -12.86 15.99
C SER A 142 -17.57 -12.19 15.20
N THR A 143 -17.92 -10.96 15.59
CA THR A 143 -18.82 -10.07 14.81
C THR A 143 -18.11 -9.40 13.63
N ILE A 144 -16.80 -9.58 13.51
CA ILE A 144 -15.98 -8.99 12.46
C ILE A 144 -16.25 -9.70 11.12
N GLY A 145 -16.67 -8.94 10.10
CA GLY A 145 -16.89 -9.46 8.75
C GLY A 145 -15.63 -9.58 7.89
N TRP A 146 -15.84 -9.78 6.59
CA TRP A 146 -14.79 -9.74 5.57
C TRP A 146 -14.14 -8.36 5.50
N ARG A 147 -12.81 -8.33 5.45
CA ARG A 147 -12.05 -7.08 5.43
C ARG A 147 -11.03 -7.09 4.31
N VAL A 148 -10.66 -5.89 3.89
CA VAL A 148 -9.53 -5.64 3.01
C VAL A 148 -8.56 -4.73 3.74
N GLU A 149 -7.29 -5.13 3.80
CA GLU A 149 -6.23 -4.35 4.43
C GLU A 149 -5.37 -3.68 3.35
N PHE A 150 -5.25 -2.34 3.40
CA PHE A 150 -4.39 -1.54 2.52
C PHE A 150 -3.03 -1.33 3.18
N ARG A 151 -1.97 -1.85 2.57
CA ARG A 151 -0.63 -2.01 3.17
C ARG A 151 0.54 -1.24 2.52
N PRO A 152 0.45 -0.56 1.35
CA PRO A 152 1.64 -0.01 0.71
C PRO A 152 2.31 1.17 1.44
N CYS A 153 1.57 1.96 2.24
CA CYS A 153 2.08 3.25 2.70
C CYS A 153 3.30 3.13 3.62
N ASP A 154 4.33 3.95 3.37
CA ASP A 154 5.36 4.26 4.35
C ASP A 154 4.73 5.10 5.49
N VAL A 155 5.24 4.96 6.71
CA VAL A 155 4.83 5.78 7.85
C VAL A 155 5.41 7.18 7.75
N GLN A 156 4.65 8.19 8.17
CA GLN A 156 5.05 9.60 8.12
C GLN A 156 5.52 10.09 9.50
N ILE A 157 6.18 11.25 9.53
CA ILE A 157 6.83 11.79 10.74
C ILE A 157 5.79 12.23 11.78
N THR A 158 4.72 12.90 11.35
CA THR A 158 3.69 13.45 12.24
C THR A 158 2.39 12.66 12.20
N ASP A 159 1.63 12.72 13.31
CA ASP A 159 0.28 12.15 13.38
C ASP A 159 -0.66 12.80 12.35
N PHE A 160 -0.48 14.10 12.06
CA PHE A 160 -1.25 14.82 11.06
C PHE A 160 -1.09 14.21 9.66
N GLU A 161 0.15 13.96 9.22
CA GLU A 161 0.41 13.34 7.91
C GLU A 161 -0.16 11.92 7.84
N ASN A 162 0.03 11.13 8.89
CA ASN A 162 -0.51 9.75 8.96
C ASN A 162 -2.04 9.76 8.92
N ALA A 163 -2.69 10.65 9.68
CA ALA A 163 -4.14 10.83 9.64
C ALA A 163 -4.63 11.29 8.25
N ALA A 164 -3.90 12.18 7.59
CA ALA A 164 -4.24 12.64 6.24
C ALA A 164 -4.27 11.49 5.24
N ILE A 165 -3.26 10.61 5.27
CA ILE A 165 -3.20 9.43 4.40
C ILE A 165 -4.34 8.45 4.73
N VAL A 166 -4.60 8.19 6.02
CA VAL A 166 -5.70 7.30 6.43
C VAL A 166 -7.05 7.83 5.96
N CYS A 167 -7.34 9.11 6.23
CA CYS A 167 -8.57 9.76 5.79
C CYS A 167 -8.70 9.75 4.26
N PHE A 168 -7.62 10.01 3.52
CA PHE A 168 -7.61 9.94 2.07
C PHE A 168 -7.99 8.54 1.56
N ILE A 169 -7.38 7.47 2.09
CA ILE A 169 -7.69 6.09 1.69
C ILE A 169 -9.14 5.74 2.05
N VAL A 170 -9.61 6.09 3.25
CA VAL A 170 -11.01 5.84 3.65
C VAL A 170 -11.97 6.55 2.70
N LEU A 171 -11.79 7.85 2.45
CA LEU A 171 -12.65 8.61 1.54
C LEU A 171 -12.60 8.07 0.11
N LEU A 172 -11.42 7.71 -0.38
CA LEU A 172 -11.26 7.11 -1.71
C LEU A 172 -12.04 5.79 -1.82
N THR A 173 -12.00 4.92 -0.81
CA THR A 173 -12.80 3.68 -0.83
C THR A 173 -14.30 3.97 -0.86
N ARG A 174 -14.77 5.00 -0.15
CA ARG A 174 -16.19 5.42 -0.20
C ARG A 174 -16.58 5.92 -1.58
N VAL A 175 -15.74 6.76 -2.19
CA VAL A 175 -15.95 7.29 -3.55
C VAL A 175 -16.02 6.14 -4.57
N ILE A 176 -15.07 5.20 -4.52
CA ILE A 176 -15.04 4.03 -5.42
C ILE A 176 -16.37 3.26 -5.34
N LEU A 177 -16.86 2.99 -4.14
CA LEU A 177 -18.09 2.24 -3.93
C LEU A 177 -19.33 3.05 -4.32
N SER A 178 -19.43 4.31 -3.91
CA SER A 178 -20.59 5.16 -4.16
C SER A 178 -20.77 5.50 -5.63
N TYR A 179 -19.68 5.75 -6.36
CA TYR A 179 -19.72 6.05 -7.80
C TYR A 179 -19.52 4.81 -8.68
N LYS A 180 -19.35 3.62 -8.09
CA LYS A 180 -19.09 2.36 -8.80
C LYS A 180 -17.92 2.49 -9.78
N LEU A 181 -16.84 3.13 -9.33
CA LEU A 181 -15.66 3.37 -10.16
C LEU A 181 -14.92 2.06 -10.41
N ASN A 182 -14.44 1.88 -11.65
CA ASN A 182 -13.62 0.73 -12.03
C ASN A 182 -12.21 1.21 -12.38
N PHE A 183 -11.25 0.86 -11.53
CA PHE A 183 -9.82 1.16 -11.71
C PHE A 183 -8.98 -0.08 -12.02
N LEU A 184 -9.62 -1.20 -12.40
CA LEU A 184 -8.90 -2.42 -12.76
C LEU A 184 -8.07 -2.20 -14.01
N ILE A 185 -6.80 -2.60 -13.92
CA ILE A 185 -5.79 -2.59 -14.98
C ILE A 185 -5.10 -3.96 -15.00
N PRO A 186 -4.47 -4.39 -16.10
CA PRO A 186 -3.72 -5.65 -16.13
C PRO A 186 -2.70 -5.78 -14.97
N ILE A 187 -2.63 -6.95 -14.34
CA ILE A 187 -1.71 -7.25 -13.21
C ILE A 187 -0.25 -7.00 -13.60
N SER A 188 0.12 -7.26 -14.85
CA SER A 188 1.46 -6.97 -15.36
C SER A 188 1.83 -5.48 -15.26
N LYS A 189 0.88 -4.58 -15.53
CA LYS A 189 1.05 -3.12 -15.43
C LYS A 189 1.03 -2.65 -13.99
N PHE A 190 0.10 -3.15 -13.20
CA PHE A 190 0.03 -2.88 -11.77
C PHE A 190 1.34 -3.27 -11.04
N THR A 191 1.92 -4.41 -11.39
CA THR A 191 3.18 -4.88 -10.81
C THR A 191 4.35 -3.96 -11.17
N LYS A 192 4.39 -3.44 -12.41
CA LYS A 192 5.38 -2.44 -12.83
C LYS A 192 5.28 -1.16 -11.99
N ASP A 193 4.07 -0.62 -11.82
CA ASP A 193 3.83 0.62 -11.05
C ASP A 193 4.35 0.56 -9.62
N ILE A 194 4.32 -0.61 -8.98
CA ILE A 194 4.83 -0.79 -7.61
C ILE A 194 6.35 -0.92 -7.57
N THR A 195 6.94 -1.57 -8.57
CA THR A 195 8.35 -1.99 -8.54
C THR A 195 9.28 -0.97 -9.20
N ILE A 196 8.99 -0.63 -10.46
CA ILE A 196 9.79 0.26 -11.32
C ILE A 196 8.81 1.03 -12.22
N PRO A 197 8.27 2.18 -11.77
CA PRO A 197 7.38 2.99 -12.59
C PRO A 197 8.10 3.52 -13.84
N GLU A 198 7.37 3.71 -14.93
CA GLU A 198 7.90 4.21 -16.20
C GLU A 198 8.08 5.73 -16.11
N ASP A 199 9.32 6.21 -15.94
CA ASP A 199 9.68 7.63 -15.87
C ASP A 199 8.83 8.45 -14.86
N ASN A 200 8.57 7.88 -13.68
CA ASN A 200 7.70 8.45 -12.63
C ASN A 200 6.23 8.64 -13.05
N GLN A 201 5.79 7.91 -14.08
CA GLN A 201 4.40 7.80 -14.47
C GLN A 201 3.87 6.40 -14.14
N TYR A 202 2.55 6.31 -13.99
CA TYR A 202 1.83 5.13 -13.51
C TYR A 202 0.69 4.82 -14.46
N TYR A 203 0.42 3.53 -14.63
CA TYR A 203 -0.67 3.06 -15.47
C TYR A 203 -2.02 3.32 -14.80
N ILE A 204 -2.88 4.06 -15.49
CA ILE A 204 -4.28 4.29 -15.10
C ILE A 204 -5.19 3.83 -16.22
N LYS A 205 -6.36 3.29 -15.85
CA LYS A 205 -7.37 2.90 -16.82
C LYS A 205 -7.81 4.10 -17.66
N ASP A 206 -7.72 3.97 -18.99
CA ASP A 206 -8.26 4.98 -19.89
C ASP A 206 -9.78 4.80 -20.02
N LYS A 207 -10.54 5.84 -19.66
CA LYS A 207 -12.01 5.82 -19.72
C LYS A 207 -12.53 6.01 -21.15
N ASN A 208 -11.75 6.63 -22.01
CA ASN A 208 -12.17 6.97 -23.38
C ASN A 208 -11.98 5.81 -24.36
N ASN A 209 -11.38 4.71 -23.91
CA ASN A 209 -11.11 3.56 -24.74
C ASN A 209 -11.84 2.32 -24.21
N SER A 210 -12.69 1.74 -25.04
CA SER A 210 -13.38 0.47 -24.77
C SER A 210 -12.44 -0.74 -24.87
N ASN A 211 -11.19 -0.56 -25.30
CA ASN A 211 -10.23 -1.63 -25.41
C ASN A 211 -9.51 -1.90 -24.08
N ARG A 212 -9.67 -3.13 -23.59
CA ARG A 212 -9.22 -3.70 -22.31
C ARG A 212 -7.75 -3.44 -21.91
N ASP A 213 -6.86 -3.29 -22.88
CA ASP A 213 -5.42 -3.13 -22.66
C ASP A 213 -4.96 -1.67 -22.66
N VAL A 214 -5.88 -0.71 -22.83
CA VAL A 214 -5.49 0.70 -22.95
C VAL A 214 -5.47 1.32 -21.56
N CYS A 215 -4.25 1.37 -21.03
CA CYS A 215 -3.92 2.21 -19.89
C CYS A 215 -3.18 3.43 -20.43
N GLN A 216 -3.40 4.57 -19.79
CA GLN A 216 -2.62 5.77 -20.00
C GLN A 216 -1.59 5.92 -18.88
N LEU A 217 -0.44 6.49 -19.20
CA LEU A 217 0.57 6.86 -18.21
C LEU A 217 0.22 8.24 -17.66
N MET A 218 0.19 8.35 -16.33
CA MET A 218 -0.08 9.59 -15.61
C MET A 218 0.92 9.78 -14.49
N THR A 219 1.34 11.03 -14.28
CA THR A 219 2.09 11.43 -13.09
C THR A 219 1.22 11.32 -11.83
N ILE A 220 1.85 11.24 -10.65
CA ILE A 220 1.10 11.29 -9.37
C ILE A 220 0.26 12.57 -9.27
N ASN A 221 0.76 13.70 -9.77
CA ASN A 221 0.00 14.95 -9.81
C ASN A 221 -1.30 14.78 -10.60
N GLU A 222 -1.23 14.24 -11.82
CA GLU A 222 -2.41 14.03 -12.67
C GLU A 222 -3.39 13.04 -12.04
N ILE A 223 -2.91 12.00 -11.37
CA ILE A 223 -3.76 11.02 -10.69
C ILE A 223 -4.49 11.65 -9.51
N ILE A 224 -3.78 12.42 -8.68
CA ILE A 224 -4.35 12.96 -7.45
C ILE A 224 -5.18 14.21 -7.73
N ASN A 225 -4.67 15.12 -8.55
CA ASN A 225 -5.24 16.46 -8.79
C ASN A 225 -6.05 16.54 -10.09
N GLY A 226 -5.90 15.57 -10.99
CA GLY A 226 -6.59 15.53 -12.28
C GLY A 226 -5.70 15.97 -13.44
N LYS A 227 -6.15 15.61 -14.63
CA LYS A 227 -5.62 16.02 -15.93
C LYS A 227 -6.78 16.56 -16.74
N GLU A 228 -6.72 17.86 -17.07
CA GLU A 228 -7.83 18.57 -17.70
C GLU A 228 -8.33 17.85 -18.96
N GLY A 229 -9.65 17.67 -19.06
CA GLY A 229 -10.30 16.99 -20.19
C GLY A 229 -10.13 15.45 -20.25
N GLU A 230 -9.24 14.87 -19.45
CA GLU A 230 -8.89 13.44 -19.52
C GLU A 230 -9.26 12.66 -18.25
N PHE A 231 -8.85 13.16 -17.08
CA PHE A 231 -9.07 12.49 -15.80
C PHE A 231 -9.42 13.49 -14.71
N PRO A 232 -10.54 13.31 -13.98
CA PRO A 232 -10.96 14.29 -12.97
C PRO A 232 -10.00 14.41 -11.80
N GLY A 233 -9.23 13.37 -11.47
CA GLY A 233 -8.38 13.32 -10.28
C GLY A 233 -9.09 12.71 -9.06
N MET A 234 -8.32 12.03 -8.20
CA MET A 234 -8.87 11.37 -7.01
C MET A 234 -9.41 12.37 -5.99
N ILE A 235 -8.70 13.49 -5.74
CA ILE A 235 -9.15 14.50 -4.78
C ILE A 235 -10.39 15.25 -5.28
N PRO A 236 -10.47 15.69 -6.56
CA PRO A 236 -11.71 16.25 -7.08
C PRO A 236 -12.92 15.31 -6.97
N LEU A 237 -12.74 14.00 -7.19
CA LEU A 237 -13.81 13.02 -6.98
C LEU A 237 -14.23 12.93 -5.49
N ILE A 238 -13.28 12.94 -4.56
CA ILE A 238 -13.55 13.00 -3.12
C ILE A 238 -14.31 14.27 -2.73
N ASN A 239 -13.90 15.43 -3.26
CA ASN A 239 -14.57 16.69 -2.97
C ASN A 239 -16.01 16.72 -3.48
N ASN A 240 -16.28 16.15 -4.66
CA ASN A 240 -17.64 15.98 -5.16
C ASN A 240 -18.48 15.08 -4.24
N TYR A 241 -17.91 13.96 -3.79
CA TYR A 241 -18.58 13.07 -2.85
C TYR A 241 -18.91 13.76 -1.52
N LEU A 242 -17.97 14.53 -0.96
CA LEU A 242 -18.16 15.28 0.28
C LEU A 242 -19.19 16.42 0.13
N ALA A 243 -19.36 17.00 -1.05
CA ALA A 243 -20.36 18.05 -1.29
C ALA A 243 -21.81 17.55 -1.12
N GLY A 244 -22.03 16.25 -1.28
CA GLY A 244 -23.32 15.60 -1.05
C GLY A 244 -23.53 15.08 0.38
N MET A 245 -22.56 15.26 1.28
CA MET A 245 -22.62 14.78 2.66
C MET A 245 -22.88 15.92 3.64
N ASP A 246 -23.67 15.64 4.68
CA ASP A 246 -23.82 16.55 5.81
C ASP A 246 -22.64 16.37 6.78
N VAL A 247 -21.66 17.27 6.70
CA VAL A 247 -20.43 17.25 7.51
C VAL A 247 -20.30 18.60 8.20
N ASP A 248 -20.02 18.59 9.51
CA ASP A 248 -19.82 19.82 10.26
C ASP A 248 -18.60 20.61 9.75
N CYS A 249 -18.62 21.92 9.99
CA CYS A 249 -17.62 22.84 9.43
C CYS A 249 -16.18 22.53 9.88
N ASP A 250 -15.97 22.10 11.13
CA ASP A 250 -14.64 21.84 11.68
C ASP A 250 -14.06 20.53 11.12
N THR A 251 -14.89 19.49 11.01
CA THR A 251 -14.54 18.23 10.35
C THR A 251 -14.26 18.46 8.87
N HIS A 252 -15.12 19.21 8.17
CA HIS A 252 -14.91 19.53 6.76
C HIS A 252 -13.59 20.31 6.57
N CYS A 253 -13.32 21.31 7.39
CA CYS A 253 -12.07 22.08 7.33
C CYS A 253 -10.84 21.19 7.57
N THR A 254 -10.92 20.25 8.50
CA THR A 254 -9.85 19.29 8.78
C THR A 254 -9.61 18.36 7.59
N ILE A 255 -10.68 17.77 7.02
CA ILE A 255 -10.58 16.93 5.82
C ILE A 255 -9.95 17.72 4.68
N GLN A 256 -10.37 18.97 4.45
CA GLN A 256 -9.79 19.79 3.39
C GLN A 256 -8.29 20.08 3.62
N ARG A 257 -7.84 20.25 4.88
CA ARG A 257 -6.41 20.37 5.18
C ARG A 257 -5.64 19.10 4.87
N TYR A 258 -6.19 17.94 5.23
CA TYR A 258 -5.60 16.64 4.89
C TYR A 258 -5.50 16.45 3.38
N LEU A 259 -6.60 16.67 2.65
CA LEU A 259 -6.60 16.56 1.19
C LEU A 259 -5.63 17.54 0.55
N LYS A 260 -5.53 18.78 1.07
CA LYS A 260 -4.59 19.80 0.57
C LYS A 260 -3.13 19.36 0.69
N LEU A 261 -2.75 18.74 1.81
CA LEU A 261 -1.40 18.18 1.98
C LEU A 261 -1.10 17.13 0.90
N ILE A 262 -2.02 16.20 0.68
CA ILE A 262 -1.89 15.15 -0.35
C ILE A 262 -1.80 15.77 -1.75
N GLN A 263 -2.62 16.79 -2.03
CA GLN A 263 -2.61 17.61 -3.25
C GLN A 263 -1.23 18.22 -3.53
N GLN A 264 -0.66 18.88 -2.52
CA GLN A 264 0.62 19.59 -2.62
C GLN A 264 1.81 18.63 -2.71
N ARG A 265 1.74 17.47 -2.05
CA ARG A 265 2.73 16.40 -2.24
C ARG A 265 2.71 15.84 -3.65
N ALA A 266 1.51 15.65 -4.19
CA ALA A 266 1.36 15.15 -5.55
C ALA A 266 1.87 16.15 -6.60
N SER A 267 1.66 17.46 -6.41
CA SER A 267 2.17 18.51 -7.31
C SER A 267 3.67 18.79 -7.16
N GLY A 268 4.27 18.40 -6.03
CA GLY A 268 5.65 18.72 -5.69
C GLY A 268 5.83 20.06 -4.95
N ASP A 269 4.74 20.76 -4.62
CA ASP A 269 4.77 21.98 -3.79
C ASP A 269 5.21 21.70 -2.35
N VAL A 270 4.94 20.49 -1.86
CA VAL A 270 5.37 19.98 -0.55
C VAL A 270 6.17 18.69 -0.79
N LEU A 271 7.30 18.56 -0.11
CA LEU A 271 8.17 17.40 -0.24
C LEU A 271 7.53 16.15 0.37
N THR A 272 7.82 14.99 -0.22
CA THR A 272 7.69 13.72 0.49
C THR A 272 8.69 13.67 1.64
N THR A 273 8.41 12.85 2.66
CA THR A 273 9.34 12.62 3.77
C THR A 273 10.70 12.16 3.27
N ALA A 274 10.75 11.29 2.26
CA ALA A 274 11.99 10.84 1.65
C ALA A 274 12.78 11.98 0.99
N SER A 275 12.10 12.81 0.18
CA SER A 275 12.73 13.98 -0.46
C SER A 275 13.24 14.99 0.57
N TRP A 276 12.50 15.20 1.66
CA TRP A 276 12.92 16.07 2.75
C TRP A 276 14.15 15.53 3.50
N ILE A 277 14.15 14.25 3.88
CA ILE A 277 15.31 13.59 4.51
C ILE A 277 16.54 13.66 3.60
N ARG A 278 16.36 13.40 2.31
CA ARG A 278 17.43 13.47 1.31
C ARG A 278 17.98 14.90 1.23
N LYS A 279 17.10 15.91 1.13
CA LYS A 279 17.49 17.32 1.12
C LYS A 279 18.28 17.68 2.38
N PHE A 280 17.81 17.27 3.56
CA PHE A 280 18.48 17.49 4.83
C PHE A 280 19.93 16.96 4.78
N VAL A 281 20.12 15.68 4.45
CA VAL A 281 21.45 15.06 4.36
C VAL A 281 22.34 15.76 3.34
N LEU A 282 21.84 16.05 2.14
CA LEU A 282 22.62 16.70 1.08
C LEU A 282 23.08 18.12 1.45
N SER A 283 22.30 18.81 2.30
CA SER A 283 22.61 20.14 2.81
C SER A 283 23.46 20.15 4.08
N HIS A 284 23.69 18.99 4.70
CA HIS A 284 24.37 18.91 5.99
C HIS A 284 25.86 19.31 5.85
N PRO A 285 26.42 20.16 6.75
CA PRO A 285 27.81 20.63 6.66
C PRO A 285 28.85 19.51 6.60
N ASP A 286 28.61 18.43 7.35
CA ASP A 286 29.50 17.26 7.40
C ASP A 286 29.34 16.28 6.22
N TYR A 287 28.39 16.51 5.31
CA TYR A 287 28.15 15.60 4.19
C TYR A 287 29.23 15.75 3.10
N LYS A 288 29.92 14.63 2.81
CA LYS A 288 31.10 14.61 1.93
C LYS A 288 30.80 14.29 0.47
N LYS A 289 29.51 14.30 0.07
CA LYS A 289 29.06 13.90 -1.27
C LYS A 289 29.49 12.47 -1.66
N ASP A 290 29.58 11.59 -0.66
CA ASP A 290 30.00 10.19 -0.79
C ASP A 290 28.86 9.21 -0.45
N SER A 291 27.62 9.70 -0.42
CA SER A 291 26.40 8.99 -0.04
C SER A 291 26.39 8.46 1.41
N LYS A 292 27.40 8.75 2.23
CA LYS A 292 27.44 8.28 3.63
C LYS A 292 26.68 9.21 4.55
N VAL A 293 25.83 8.62 5.37
CA VAL A 293 25.14 9.25 6.48
C VAL A 293 25.90 8.84 7.74
N THR A 294 26.75 9.72 8.24
CA THR A 294 27.55 9.49 9.45
C THR A 294 26.68 9.58 10.71
N ASP A 295 27.20 9.13 11.85
CA ASP A 295 26.51 9.22 13.13
C ASP A 295 26.10 10.66 13.48
N THR A 296 26.94 11.66 13.16
CA THR A 296 26.61 13.09 13.34
C THR A 296 25.41 13.49 12.50
N ILE A 297 25.43 13.21 11.19
CA ILE A 297 24.33 13.55 10.28
C ILE A 297 23.04 12.86 10.73
N ASN A 298 23.13 11.59 11.13
CA ASN A 298 21.98 10.82 11.62
C ASN A 298 21.42 11.39 12.93
N TYR A 299 22.28 11.76 13.87
CA TYR A 299 21.87 12.38 15.14
C TYR A 299 21.14 13.71 14.90
N ASP A 300 21.70 14.58 14.07
CA ASP A 300 21.10 15.88 13.75
C ASP A 300 19.76 15.72 13.00
N LEU A 301 19.69 14.76 12.06
CA LEU A 301 18.45 14.40 11.38
C LEU A 301 17.36 13.97 12.38
N LEU A 302 17.67 13.03 13.28
CA LEU A 302 16.69 12.51 14.24
C LEU A 302 16.22 13.58 15.23
N ASN A 303 17.11 14.49 15.66
CA ASN A 303 16.72 15.62 16.50
C ASN A 303 15.80 16.59 15.76
N GLN A 304 16.10 16.91 14.50
CA GLN A 304 15.24 17.76 13.68
C GLN A 304 13.86 17.14 13.48
N LEU A 305 13.80 15.83 13.18
CA LEU A 305 12.54 15.09 13.05
C LEU A 305 11.72 15.13 14.35
N LYS A 306 12.37 14.93 15.50
CA LYS A 306 11.72 15.03 16.81
C LYS A 306 11.12 16.42 17.06
N GLN A 307 11.85 17.49 16.76
CA GLN A 307 11.37 18.86 16.93
C GLN A 307 10.20 19.19 15.99
N ILE A 308 10.21 18.66 14.77
CA ILE A 308 9.08 18.78 13.83
C ILE A 308 7.87 18.03 14.38
N GLN A 309 8.06 16.79 14.84
CA GLN A 309 7.00 15.97 15.40
C GLN A 309 6.35 16.61 16.64
N SER A 310 7.15 17.20 17.54
CA SER A 310 6.64 17.86 18.75
C SER A 310 6.03 19.24 18.48
N GLY A 311 6.16 19.77 17.26
CA GLY A 311 5.71 21.12 16.90
C GLY A 311 6.61 22.24 17.44
N GLU A 312 7.80 21.91 17.94
CA GLU A 312 8.81 22.90 18.35
C GLU A 312 9.36 23.68 17.16
N VAL A 313 9.48 23.03 15.99
CA VAL A 313 9.93 23.64 14.73
C VAL A 313 8.90 23.44 13.64
N ALA A 314 8.45 24.54 13.03
CA ALA A 314 7.60 24.49 11.85
C ALA A 314 8.42 24.05 10.62
N CYS A 315 7.81 23.23 9.76
CA CYS A 315 8.45 22.73 8.54
C CYS A 315 7.47 22.77 7.36
N GLU A 316 7.29 23.96 6.78
CA GLU A 316 6.32 24.18 5.69
C GLU A 316 6.63 23.34 4.44
N GLU A 317 7.91 23.09 4.16
CA GLU A 317 8.32 22.26 3.03
C GLU A 317 7.95 20.77 3.17
N LEU A 318 7.62 20.29 4.38
CA LEU A 318 7.21 18.91 4.65
C LEU A 318 5.70 18.80 4.97
N LEU A 319 5.18 19.79 5.69
CA LEU A 319 3.84 19.78 6.29
C LEU A 319 2.85 20.74 5.61
N GLY A 320 3.33 21.63 4.73
CA GLY A 320 2.55 22.72 4.15
C GLY A 320 2.21 23.82 5.17
N TYR A 321 1.40 24.79 4.75
CA TYR A 321 1.08 25.99 5.53
C TYR A 321 0.11 25.77 6.71
N SER A 322 -0.53 24.59 6.83
CA SER A 322 -1.50 24.33 7.91
C SER A 322 -1.62 22.85 8.24
N ALA A 323 -0.80 22.39 9.19
CA ALA A 323 -0.75 21.01 9.64
C ALA A 323 -1.46 20.75 10.99
N VAL A 324 -2.46 21.58 11.32
CA VAL A 324 -3.20 21.46 12.57
C VAL A 324 -4.63 21.02 12.26
N SER A 325 -5.10 19.95 12.90
CA SER A 325 -6.51 19.56 12.83
C SER A 325 -7.39 20.57 13.58
N LYS A 326 -8.60 20.82 13.10
CA LYS A 326 -9.62 21.56 13.85
C LYS A 326 -10.58 20.65 14.62
N THR A 327 -10.50 19.33 14.42
CA THR A 327 -11.35 18.38 15.16
C THR A 327 -10.96 18.37 16.63
N LYS A 328 -11.96 18.36 17.51
CA LYS A 328 -11.77 18.09 18.93
C LYS A 328 -11.65 16.59 19.15
N GLU A 329 -10.90 16.16 20.17
CA GLU A 329 -10.76 14.74 20.53
C GLU A 329 -12.08 14.10 21.00
N THR A 330 -13.10 14.90 21.32
CA THR A 330 -14.40 14.42 21.78
C THR A 330 -15.19 13.74 20.67
N ILE A 331 -15.28 12.42 20.73
CA ILE A 331 -16.26 11.62 19.97
C ILE A 331 -17.67 12.02 20.43
N PRO A 332 -18.60 12.37 19.54
CA PRO A 332 -19.99 12.65 19.91
C PRO A 332 -20.60 11.44 20.64
N PRO A 333 -21.36 11.64 21.74
CA PRO A 333 -21.89 10.56 22.59
C PRO A 333 -22.95 9.65 21.92
N VAL A 334 -23.15 9.75 20.60
CA VAL A 334 -24.25 9.13 19.85
C VAL A 334 -24.09 7.59 19.69
N PHE A 335 -22.95 7.01 20.06
CA PHE A 335 -22.67 5.58 19.91
C PHE A 335 -22.58 4.77 21.22
N HIS A 336 -22.97 5.34 22.36
CA HIS A 336 -23.23 4.55 23.56
C HIS A 336 -24.72 4.15 23.58
N VAL A 337 -25.04 3.02 22.95
CA VAL A 337 -26.28 2.26 23.23
C VAL A 337 -25.89 0.95 23.87
#